data_AF-F8PJW0-F1
#
_entry.id   AF-F8PJW0-F1
#
_cell.length_a   1.000
_cell.length_b   1.000
_cell.length_c   1.000
_cell.angle_alpha   90.00
_cell.angle_beta   90.00
_cell.angle_gamma   90.00
#
_symmetry.space_group_name_H-M   'P 1'
#
loop_
_entity.id
_entity.type
_entity.pdbx_description
1 polymer ?
#
loop_
_entity_poly.entity_id
_entity_poly.type
_entity_poly.pdbx_seq_one_letter_code
_entity_poly.pdbx_strand_id
1 'polypeptide(L)'
;MRRAKERAKSHHIESTSGDPQSHPSLAEEGATCKRKVPIVQSDLFICVGAVDVTKLLRGSRATLLEKAEFLGGNVLVDEYWTCTICGPKNRRNGTFRVHVRYYASASRSLKPDPQKPVALDRAKSVPGLMTILEREEYTL
;
A
#
# COMPACT_ATOMS: atom_id res chain seq x y z
N MET A 1 31.44 1.28 34.63
CA MET A 1 31.32 0.79 33.24
C MET A 1 29.87 0.91 32.78
N ARG A 2 29.52 2.00 32.07
CA ARG A 2 28.15 2.27 31.61
C ARG A 2 27.94 1.56 30.26
N ARG A 3 27.05 0.56 30.25
CA ARG A 3 26.56 -0.11 29.04
C ARG A 3 25.86 0.93 28.16
N ALA A 4 26.40 1.21 26.98
CA ALA A 4 25.77 2.08 26.00
C ALA A 4 24.41 1.46 25.61
N LYS A 5 23.31 2.08 26.07
CA LYS A 5 21.98 1.82 25.52
C LYS A 5 22.06 2.10 24.02
N GLU A 6 21.81 1.08 23.22
CA GLU A 6 21.57 1.17 21.79
C GLU A 6 20.71 2.41 21.52
N ARG A 7 21.28 3.36 20.76
CA ARG A 7 20.57 4.57 20.33
C ARG A 7 19.28 4.15 19.63
N ALA A 8 18.18 4.75 20.07
CA ALA A 8 16.83 4.50 19.58
C ALA A 8 16.78 4.40 18.04
N LYS A 9 16.33 3.25 17.55
CA LYS A 9 16.01 3.03 16.13
C LYS A 9 15.01 4.11 15.69
N SER A 10 15.17 4.63 14.48
CA SER A 10 14.26 5.64 13.91
C SER A 10 12.80 5.23 14.14
N HIS A 11 11.96 6.17 14.55
CA HIS A 11 10.51 5.95 14.77
C HIS A 11 9.74 5.64 13.47
N HIS A 12 10.44 5.27 12.38
CA HIS A 12 9.90 5.15 11.04
C HIS A 12 10.26 3.79 10.45
N ILE A 13 9.24 3.01 10.07
CA ILE A 13 9.42 1.79 9.28
C ILE A 13 8.99 2.11 7.86
N GLU A 14 9.90 1.93 6.92
CA GLU A 14 9.65 2.15 5.49
C GLU A 14 9.73 0.84 4.72
N SER A 15 8.81 0.70 3.77
CA SER A 15 8.74 -0.43 2.85
C SER A 15 8.17 0.00 1.50
N THR A 16 8.51 -0.75 0.46
CA THR A 16 8.06 -0.54 -0.91
C THR A 16 7.97 -1.87 -1.65
N SER A 17 7.14 -1.94 -2.69
CA SER A 17 7.11 -3.08 -3.61
C SER A 17 8.39 -3.21 -4.46
N GLY A 18 9.23 -2.18 -4.58
CA GLY A 18 10.38 -2.14 -5.49
C GLY A 18 9.98 -1.65 -6.89
N ASP A 19 10.42 -2.29 -7.96
CA ASP A 19 10.04 -1.85 -9.32
C ASP A 19 8.54 -2.08 -9.60
N PRO A 20 7.91 -1.31 -10.52
CA PRO A 20 6.53 -1.55 -10.94
C PRO A 20 6.30 -2.96 -11.50
N GLN A 21 5.21 -3.59 -11.08
CA GLN A 21 4.91 -5.00 -11.40
C GLN A 21 3.45 -5.18 -11.83
N SER A 22 3.23 -6.08 -12.78
CA SER A 22 1.89 -6.55 -13.14
C SER A 22 1.69 -7.97 -12.64
N HIS A 23 0.47 -8.33 -12.25
CA HIS A 23 0.20 -9.70 -11.83
C HIS A 23 0.42 -10.69 -12.99
N PRO A 24 1.02 -11.88 -12.76
CA PRO A 24 1.34 -12.83 -13.83
C PRO A 24 0.14 -13.25 -14.68
N SER A 25 -1.07 -13.27 -14.11
CA SER A 25 -2.30 -13.58 -14.88
C SER A 25 -2.58 -12.59 -16.01
N LEU A 26 -2.01 -11.38 -15.95
CA LEU A 26 -2.14 -10.29 -16.92
C LEU A 26 -0.90 -10.11 -17.80
N ALA A 27 0.12 -10.98 -17.66
CA ALA A 27 1.39 -10.87 -18.38
C ALA A 27 1.36 -11.45 -19.80
N GLU A 28 0.36 -12.25 -20.13
CA GLU A 28 0.19 -12.82 -21.47
C GLU A 28 -0.01 -11.72 -22.53
N GLU A 29 0.56 -11.93 -23.71
CA GLU A 29 0.40 -11.00 -24.82
C GLU A 29 -1.09 -10.85 -25.19
N GLY A 30 -1.55 -9.59 -25.30
CA GLY A 30 -2.96 -9.28 -25.53
C GLY A 30 -3.87 -9.42 -24.31
N ALA A 31 -3.36 -9.81 -23.14
CA ALA A 31 -4.18 -9.87 -21.92
C ALA A 31 -4.67 -8.48 -21.50
N THR A 32 -3.94 -7.41 -21.83
CA THR A 32 -4.32 -6.03 -21.52
C THR A 32 -4.25 -5.12 -22.73
N CYS A 33 -5.02 -4.04 -22.71
CA CYS A 33 -5.00 -3.02 -23.75
C CYS A 33 -3.68 -2.22 -23.72
N LYS A 34 -3.20 -1.81 -24.90
CA LYS A 34 -2.04 -0.92 -25.05
C LYS A 34 -2.26 0.44 -24.37
N ARG A 35 -3.52 0.93 -24.33
CA ARG A 35 -3.86 2.18 -23.65
C ARG A 35 -3.89 1.94 -22.15
N LYS A 36 -3.05 2.71 -21.45
CA LYS A 36 -2.91 2.71 -19.99
C LYS A 36 -3.09 4.13 -19.47
N VAL A 37 -3.80 4.30 -18.36
CA VAL A 37 -3.97 5.61 -17.70
C VAL A 37 -3.36 5.55 -16.31
N PRO A 38 -2.27 6.29 -16.04
CA PRO A 38 -1.67 6.33 -14.71
C PRO A 38 -2.65 6.87 -13.67
N ILE A 39 -2.75 6.18 -12.54
CA ILE A 39 -3.59 6.55 -11.40
C ILE A 39 -2.85 6.32 -10.09
N VAL A 40 -3.20 7.09 -9.07
CA VAL A 40 -2.60 7.02 -7.73
C VAL A 40 -3.66 7.13 -6.64
N GLN A 41 -3.46 6.37 -5.57
CA GLN A 41 -4.14 6.49 -4.29
C GLN A 41 -3.12 6.89 -3.24
N SER A 42 -3.38 7.95 -2.48
CA SER A 42 -2.61 8.26 -1.27
C SER A 42 -3.54 8.26 -0.08
N ASP A 43 -3.22 7.44 0.93
CA ASP A 43 -4.00 7.28 2.14
C ASP A 43 -3.13 7.56 3.38
N LEU A 44 -3.71 8.25 4.36
CA LEU A 44 -3.21 8.33 5.72
C LEU A 44 -4.11 7.50 6.63
N PHE A 45 -3.54 6.48 7.28
CA PHE A 45 -4.23 5.69 8.29
C PHE A 45 -3.72 6.04 9.68
N ILE A 46 -4.64 6.18 10.62
CA ILE A 46 -4.33 6.26 12.05
C ILE A 46 -4.68 4.91 12.67
N CYS A 47 -3.67 4.16 13.11
CA CYS A 47 -3.83 2.82 13.68
C CYS A 47 -3.46 2.80 15.17
N VAL A 48 -4.07 1.92 15.94
CA VAL A 48 -3.69 1.64 17.33
C VAL A 48 -3.45 0.14 17.53
N GLY A 49 -2.61 -0.21 18.51
CA GLY A 49 -2.26 -1.58 18.87
C GLY A 49 -1.18 -2.18 17.98
N ALA A 50 -1.36 -2.13 16.66
CA ALA A 50 -0.45 -2.70 15.67
C ALA A 50 -0.67 -2.08 14.28
N VAL A 51 0.07 -2.55 13.27
CA VAL A 51 -0.09 -2.15 11.87
C VAL A 51 0.03 -3.37 10.97
N ASP A 52 -1.05 -3.75 10.32
CA ASP A 52 -1.11 -4.79 9.29
C ASP A 52 -1.12 -4.11 7.91
N VAL A 53 0.08 -3.90 7.36
CA VAL A 53 0.25 -3.18 6.08
C VAL A 53 -0.42 -3.90 4.93
N THR A 54 -0.51 -5.23 4.96
CA THR A 54 -1.19 -6.00 3.90
C THR A 54 -2.66 -5.61 3.79
N LYS A 55 -3.35 -5.41 4.92
CA LYS A 55 -4.74 -4.95 4.92
C LYS A 55 -4.87 -3.51 4.42
N LEU A 56 -3.96 -2.62 4.81
CA LEU A 56 -3.98 -1.23 4.36
C LEU A 56 -3.76 -1.15 2.84
N LEU A 57 -2.78 -1.88 2.31
CA LEU A 57 -2.53 -1.98 0.86
C LEU A 57 -3.72 -2.55 0.08
N ARG A 58 -4.41 -3.57 0.63
CA ARG A 58 -5.65 -4.08 0.01
C ARG A 58 -6.73 -3.00 -0.06
N GLY A 59 -6.93 -2.24 1.01
CA GLY A 59 -7.88 -1.13 1.05
C GLY A 59 -7.55 -0.03 0.05
N SER A 60 -6.28 0.40 0.00
CA SER A 60 -5.79 1.39 -0.97
C SER A 60 -5.95 0.91 -2.42
N ARG A 61 -5.61 -0.35 -2.70
CA ARG A 61 -5.75 -0.95 -4.03
C ARG A 61 -7.20 -1.07 -4.46
N ALA A 62 -8.12 -1.40 -3.54
CA ALA A 62 -9.55 -1.46 -3.84
C ALA A 62 -10.07 -0.10 -4.33
N THR A 63 -9.75 0.99 -3.62
CA THR A 63 -10.06 2.36 -4.06
C THR A 63 -9.43 2.70 -5.41
N LEU A 64 -8.20 2.21 -5.67
CA LEU A 64 -7.53 2.41 -6.95
C LEU A 64 -8.21 1.66 -8.10
N LEU A 65 -8.75 0.47 -7.85
CA LEU A 65 -9.53 -0.31 -8.82
C LEU A 65 -10.86 0.38 -9.12
N GLU A 66 -11.57 0.91 -8.11
CA GLU A 66 -12.78 1.72 -8.32
C GLU A 66 -12.50 2.94 -9.20
N LYS A 67 -11.35 3.62 -9.00
CA LYS A 67 -10.89 4.70 -9.88
C LYS A 67 -10.62 4.22 -11.31
N ALA A 68 -10.05 3.03 -11.47
CA ALA A 68 -9.84 2.43 -12.80
C ALA A 68 -11.17 2.14 -13.51
N GLU A 69 -12.15 1.60 -12.78
CA GLU A 69 -13.51 1.33 -13.29
C GLU A 69 -14.21 2.62 -13.74
N PHE A 70 -14.11 3.69 -12.96
CA PHE A 70 -14.62 5.01 -13.35
C PHE A 70 -13.99 5.53 -14.66
N LEU A 71 -12.74 5.17 -14.94
CA LEU A 71 -12.02 5.51 -16.17
C LEU A 71 -12.25 4.50 -17.32
N GLY A 72 -13.14 3.53 -17.14
CA GLY A 72 -13.45 2.48 -18.12
C GLY A 72 -12.40 1.38 -18.23
N GLY A 73 -11.48 1.29 -17.27
CA GLY A 73 -10.61 0.12 -17.04
C GLY A 73 -11.30 -0.94 -16.19
N ASN A 74 -10.73 -2.13 -16.11
CA ASN A 74 -11.21 -3.20 -15.24
C ASN A 74 -10.08 -3.99 -14.57
N VAL A 75 -8.83 -3.57 -14.77
CA VAL A 75 -7.65 -4.15 -14.14
C VAL A 75 -6.64 -3.06 -13.80
N LEU A 76 -5.81 -3.35 -12.79
CA LEU A 76 -4.61 -2.58 -12.48
C LEU A 76 -3.36 -3.29 -13.02
N VAL A 77 -2.49 -2.52 -13.67
CA VAL A 77 -1.18 -2.98 -14.16
C VAL A 77 -0.09 -2.00 -13.76
N ASP A 78 1.17 -2.42 -13.87
CA ASP A 78 2.35 -1.61 -13.51
C ASP A 78 2.21 -1.06 -12.07
N GLU A 79 1.72 -1.91 -11.18
CA GLU A 79 1.43 -1.59 -9.79
C GLU A 79 2.72 -1.35 -9.00
N TYR A 80 2.71 -0.34 -8.14
CA TYR A 80 3.81 0.02 -7.26
C TYR A 80 3.26 0.64 -5.97
N TRP A 81 3.88 0.35 -4.83
CA TRP A 81 3.48 1.00 -3.58
C TRP A 81 4.66 1.39 -2.70
N THR A 82 4.43 2.42 -1.88
CA THR A 82 5.26 2.81 -0.75
C THR A 82 4.42 2.88 0.52
N CYS A 83 5.04 2.51 1.64
CA CYS A 83 4.40 2.55 2.95
C CYS A 83 5.41 3.04 3.99
N THR A 84 5.02 4.07 4.73
CA THR A 84 5.78 4.62 5.85
C THR A 84 4.94 4.59 7.12
N ILE A 85 5.38 3.80 8.10
CA ILE A 85 4.79 3.73 9.44
C ILE A 85 5.58 4.66 10.35
N CYS A 86 4.93 5.71 10.84
CA CYS A 86 5.45 6.57 11.89
C CYS A 86 4.91 6.07 13.23
N GLY A 87 5.79 5.50 14.05
CA GLY A 87 5.49 5.06 15.41
C GLY A 87 5.22 6.22 16.37
N PRO A 88 4.55 5.95 17.50
CA PRO A 88 4.20 7.00 18.45
C PRO A 88 5.41 7.66 19.08
N LYS A 89 5.37 9.00 19.18
CA LYS A 89 6.46 9.79 19.79
C LYS A 89 6.55 9.61 21.32
N ASN A 90 5.44 9.38 22.03
CA ASN A 90 5.41 9.26 23.49
C ASN A 90 4.50 8.10 23.99
N ARG A 91 5.13 7.05 24.54
CA ARG A 91 4.69 5.91 25.40
C ARG A 91 3.40 5.08 25.11
N ARG A 92 3.57 3.76 25.39
CA ARG A 92 2.66 2.60 25.68
C ARG A 92 1.34 2.41 24.91
N ASN A 93 0.55 3.44 24.63
CA ASN A 93 -0.75 3.32 23.94
C ASN A 93 -0.84 4.22 22.68
N GLY A 94 0.32 4.62 22.15
CA GLY A 94 0.35 5.61 21.08
C GLY A 94 -0.12 5.06 19.73
N THR A 95 -0.68 5.95 18.92
CA THR A 95 -1.13 5.64 17.56
C THR A 95 0.05 5.59 16.59
N PHE A 96 -0.12 4.78 15.54
CA PHE A 96 0.73 4.74 14.37
C PHE A 96 0.10 5.59 13.28
N ARG A 97 0.87 6.48 12.66
CA ARG A 97 0.46 7.18 11.44
C ARG A 97 1.08 6.45 10.26
N VAL A 98 0.27 5.87 9.41
CA VAL A 98 0.72 5.08 8.27
C VAL A 98 0.37 5.80 6.99
N HIS A 99 1.38 6.19 6.22
CA HIS A 99 1.18 6.77 4.89
C HIS A 99 1.35 5.67 3.86
N VAL A 100 0.34 5.48 3.02
CA VAL A 100 0.39 4.56 1.87
C VAL A 100 0.26 5.39 0.61
N ARG A 101 1.13 5.16 -0.37
CA ARG A 101 0.93 5.62 -1.74
C ARG A 101 0.95 4.41 -2.66
N TYR A 102 -0.14 4.23 -3.38
CA TYR A 102 -0.34 3.12 -4.29
C TYR A 102 -0.51 3.67 -5.71
N TYR A 103 0.35 3.24 -6.61
CA TYR A 103 0.42 3.65 -8.00
C TYR A 103 0.04 2.46 -8.87
N ALA A 104 -0.66 2.74 -9.97
CA ALA A 104 -0.93 1.77 -11.00
C ALA A 104 -1.24 2.49 -12.32
N SER A 105 -1.40 1.70 -13.36
CA SER A 105 -2.08 2.11 -14.58
C SER A 105 -3.41 1.38 -14.69
N ALA A 106 -4.49 2.12 -14.91
CA ALA A 106 -5.77 1.56 -15.32
C ALA A 106 -5.66 1.04 -16.76
N SER A 107 -6.10 -0.19 -17.00
CA SER A 107 -6.20 -0.78 -18.34
C SER A 107 -7.47 -1.63 -18.47
N ARG A 108 -7.76 -2.05 -19.70
CA ARG A 108 -8.81 -3.02 -20.02
C ARG A 108 -8.21 -4.39 -20.26
N SER A 109 -8.85 -5.43 -19.75
CA SER A 109 -8.50 -6.83 -19.92
C SER A 109 -9.74 -7.68 -20.17
N LEU A 110 -9.55 -8.80 -20.87
CA LEU A 110 -10.56 -9.87 -20.93
C LEU A 110 -10.54 -10.76 -19.69
N LYS A 111 -9.46 -10.70 -18.89
CA LYS A 111 -9.31 -11.44 -17.64
C LYS A 111 -9.74 -10.56 -16.46
N PRO A 112 -10.31 -11.15 -15.41
CA PRO A 112 -10.65 -10.41 -14.21
C PRO A 112 -9.39 -9.91 -13.49
N ASP A 113 -9.53 -8.80 -12.77
CA ASP A 113 -8.49 -8.32 -11.87
C ASP A 113 -8.22 -9.37 -10.77
N PRO A 114 -6.95 -9.65 -10.44
CA PRO A 114 -6.58 -10.65 -9.43
C PRO A 114 -6.91 -10.23 -7.98
N GLN A 115 -7.34 -8.98 -7.76
CA GLN A 115 -7.72 -8.40 -6.47
C GLN A 115 -6.65 -8.56 -5.37
N LYS A 116 -5.38 -8.56 -5.77
CA LYS A 116 -4.25 -8.79 -4.86
C LYS A 116 -3.13 -7.78 -5.11
N PRO A 117 -2.72 -7.02 -4.08
CA PRO A 117 -1.53 -6.17 -4.20
C PRO A 117 -0.27 -6.94 -4.58
N VAL A 118 0.59 -6.28 -5.35
CA VAL A 118 1.91 -6.82 -5.73
C VAL A 118 2.88 -6.81 -4.56
N ALA A 119 3.87 -7.72 -4.58
CA ALA A 119 5.00 -7.78 -3.65
C ALA A 119 4.63 -7.69 -2.14
N LEU A 120 3.52 -8.30 -1.71
CA LEU A 120 3.08 -8.27 -0.31
C LEU A 120 4.12 -8.82 0.69
N ASP A 121 5.00 -9.71 0.23
CA ASP A 121 6.13 -10.22 0.99
C ASP A 121 7.13 -9.15 1.44
N ARG A 122 7.16 -7.99 0.76
CA ARG A 122 8.01 -6.84 1.09
C ARG A 122 7.39 -5.90 2.13
N ALA A 123 6.12 -6.10 2.49
CA ALA A 123 5.41 -5.25 3.44
C ALA A 123 5.93 -5.46 4.87
N LYS A 124 6.31 -4.37 5.54
CA LYS A 124 6.79 -4.41 6.92
C LYS A 124 5.69 -3.96 7.87
N SER A 125 5.22 -4.89 8.71
CA SER A 125 4.13 -4.66 9.65
C SER A 125 4.64 -4.48 11.09
N VAL A 126 3.81 -3.87 11.94
CA VAL A 126 4.00 -3.88 13.39
C VAL A 126 3.12 -5.01 13.95
N PRO A 127 3.68 -5.99 14.68
CA PRO A 127 2.92 -7.15 15.15
C PRO A 127 1.87 -6.78 16.20
N GLY A 128 0.76 -7.53 16.22
CA GLY A 128 -0.33 -7.38 17.19
C GLY A 128 -1.69 -7.21 16.50
N LEU A 129 -2.70 -6.81 17.27
CA LEU A 129 -4.03 -6.51 16.75
C LEU A 129 -4.09 -5.04 16.30
N MET A 130 -4.35 -4.83 15.02
CA MET A 130 -4.52 -3.50 14.44
C MET A 130 -5.99 -3.08 14.52
N THR A 131 -6.23 -1.89 15.05
CA THR A 131 -7.49 -1.16 14.89
C THR A 131 -7.22 0.11 14.10
N ILE A 132 -7.96 0.31 13.01
CA ILE A 132 -7.92 1.56 12.23
C ILE A 132 -8.91 2.52 12.89
N LEU A 133 -8.42 3.65 13.38
CA LEU A 133 -9.23 4.71 13.96
C LEU A 133 -9.73 5.66 12.88
N GLU A 134 -8.86 6.01 11.94
CA GLU A 134 -9.16 6.97 10.87
C GLU A 134 -8.45 6.54 9.58
N ARG A 135 -9.08 6.85 8.45
CA ARG A 135 -8.52 6.80 7.10
C ARG A 135 -8.86 8.10 6.40
N GLU A 136 -7.85 8.79 5.88
CA GLU A 136 -7.99 10.00 5.09
C GLU A 136 -7.35 9.80 3.73
N GLU A 137 -8.07 10.14 2.67
CA GLU A 137 -7.55 10.18 1.31
C GLU A 137 -7.02 11.59 1.02
N TYR A 138 -5.85 11.69 0.38
CA TYR A 138 -5.28 12.99 0.03
C TYR A 138 -4.68 12.99 -1.37
N THR A 139 -4.74 14.17 -2.00
CA THR A 139 -4.05 14.44 -3.27
C THR A 139 -2.87 15.33 -2.93
N LEU A 140 -1.64 14.89 -3.23
CA LEU A 140 -0.43 15.72 -3.14
C LEU A 140 -0.24 16.52 -4.42
#